data_AF-A0A509L1Z8-F1
#
_entry.id   AF-A0A509L1Z8-F1
#
_cell.length_a   1.000
_cell.length_b   1.000
_cell.length_c   1.000
_cell.angle_alpha   90.00
_cell.angle_beta   90.00
_cell.angle_gamma   90.00
#
_symmetry.space_group_name_H-M   'P 1'
#
loop_
_entity.id
_entity.type
_entity.pdbx_description
1 polymer ?
#
loop_
_entity_poly.entity_id
_entity_poly.type
_entity_poly.pdbx_seq_one_letter_code
_entity_poly.pdbx_strand_id
1 'polypeptide(L)'
;MDDKELLKLLKAHEWNDVEFKQARQAIPKNAYETVSAFANTEGGHLVFGVKKEGSNFDIVGVLDVDKMQNEFLSALRQENKISQIIDVKEELRSIDEKDLLIFFVPEVSRFKKPIYLNGDIRRSFLRKGACDV
;
A
#
# COMPACT_ATOMS: atom_id res chain seq x y z
N MET A 1 8.03 5.27 -9.57
CA MET A 1 7.36 4.46 -10.61
C MET A 1 6.90 5.40 -11.72
N ASP A 2 7.03 5.07 -13.00
CA ASP A 2 6.65 5.98 -14.10
C ASP A 2 5.15 5.91 -14.45
N ASP A 3 4.58 6.99 -15.02
CA ASP A 3 3.14 7.07 -15.37
C ASP A 3 2.72 5.97 -16.35
N LYS A 4 3.58 5.66 -17.32
CA LYS A 4 3.34 4.58 -18.30
C LYS A 4 3.34 3.20 -17.63
N GLU A 5 4.19 3.02 -16.63
CA GLU A 5 4.28 1.79 -15.86
C GLU A 5 3.03 1.63 -15.00
N LEU A 6 2.59 2.69 -14.32
CA LEU A 6 1.33 2.70 -13.57
C LEU A 6 0.12 2.37 -14.47
N LEU A 7 0.00 2.98 -15.65
CA LEU A 7 -1.08 2.66 -16.60
C LEU A 7 -1.03 1.21 -17.09
N LYS A 8 0.17 0.65 -17.28
CA LYS A 8 0.34 -0.77 -17.62
C LYS A 8 -0.08 -1.67 -16.45
N LEU A 9 0.31 -1.27 -15.24
CA LEU A 9 -0.09 -1.93 -14.00
C LEU A 9 -1.57 -1.74 -13.66
N LEU A 10 -2.32 -0.83 -14.28
CA LEU A 10 -3.78 -0.79 -14.11
C LEU A 10 -4.50 -1.75 -15.07
N LYS A 11 -3.82 -2.14 -16.16
CA LYS A 11 -4.36 -3.03 -17.21
C LYS A 11 -3.95 -4.49 -17.04
N ALA A 12 -2.84 -4.74 -16.35
CA ALA A 12 -2.47 -6.09 -15.95
C ALA A 12 -3.52 -6.68 -14.98
N HIS A 13 -3.49 -7.99 -14.75
CA HIS A 13 -4.46 -8.66 -13.88
C HIS A 13 -3.81 -9.28 -12.64
N GLU A 14 -2.47 -9.40 -12.64
CA GLU A 14 -1.71 -10.02 -11.56
C GLU A 14 -0.47 -9.18 -11.25
N TRP A 15 -0.34 -8.79 -9.98
CA TRP A 15 0.85 -8.12 -9.44
C TRP A 15 1.26 -8.83 -8.18
N ASN A 16 2.57 -8.99 -7.98
CA ASN A 16 3.14 -9.52 -6.74
C ASN A 16 3.73 -8.41 -5.85
N ASP A 17 3.83 -7.19 -6.37
CA ASP A 17 4.60 -6.12 -5.75
C ASP A 17 3.84 -4.79 -5.81
N VAL A 18 2.57 -4.80 -6.23
CA VAL A 18 1.69 -3.62 -6.28
C VAL A 18 0.33 -3.97 -5.69
N GLU A 19 -0.27 -3.03 -4.96
CA GLU A 19 -1.62 -3.11 -4.42
C GLU A 19 -2.34 -1.77 -4.62
N PHE A 20 -3.55 -1.82 -5.18
CA PHE A 20 -4.38 -0.63 -5.42
C PHE A 20 -5.48 -0.50 -4.37
N LYS A 21 -5.63 0.69 -3.79
CA LYS A 21 -6.70 1.03 -2.84
C LYS A 21 -7.38 2.33 -3.26
N GLN A 22 -8.70 2.37 -3.06
CA GLN A 22 -9.48 3.56 -3.39
C GLN A 22 -9.05 4.76 -2.56
N ALA A 23 -8.96 4.60 -1.23
CA ALA A 23 -8.45 5.59 -0.28
C ALA A 23 -8.84 7.06 -0.58
N ARG A 24 -10.08 7.29 -1.05
CA ARG A 24 -10.50 8.60 -1.59
C ARG A 24 -10.74 9.65 -0.51
N GLN A 25 -11.30 9.23 0.62
CA GLN A 25 -11.65 10.07 1.76
C GLN A 25 -11.02 9.61 3.09
N ALA A 26 -10.70 8.32 3.18
CA ALA A 26 -10.15 7.71 4.39
C ALA A 26 -9.26 6.54 4.00
N ILE A 27 -8.23 6.29 4.81
CA ILE A 27 -7.33 5.15 4.63
C ILE A 27 -8.09 3.88 5.01
N PRO A 28 -8.20 2.89 4.11
CA PRO A 28 -8.87 1.65 4.46
C PRO A 28 -8.03 0.86 5.47
N LYS A 29 -8.68 0.19 6.43
CA LYS A 29 -7.98 -0.56 7.49
C LYS A 29 -7.04 -1.64 6.92
N ASN A 30 -7.40 -2.22 5.79
CA ASN A 30 -6.58 -3.22 5.09
C ASN A 30 -5.31 -2.64 4.46
N ALA A 31 -5.15 -1.32 4.34
CA ALA A 31 -3.90 -0.72 3.87
C ALA A 31 -2.73 -1.09 4.78
N TYR A 32 -2.93 -1.03 6.10
CA TYR A 32 -1.90 -1.42 7.07
C TYR A 32 -1.59 -2.91 7.02
N GLU A 33 -2.59 -3.74 6.72
CA GLU A 33 -2.42 -5.18 6.52
C GLU A 33 -1.54 -5.44 5.29
N THR A 34 -1.76 -4.69 4.20
CA THR A 34 -0.89 -4.73 3.02
C THR A 34 0.53 -4.26 3.34
N VAL A 35 0.72 -3.20 4.13
CA VAL A 35 2.06 -2.75 4.55
C VAL A 35 2.79 -3.85 5.34
N SER A 36 2.11 -4.49 6.30
CA SER A 36 2.67 -5.62 7.05
C SER A 36 3.03 -6.78 6.12
N ALA A 37 2.15 -7.11 5.16
CA ALA A 37 2.41 -8.14 4.15
C ALA A 37 3.66 -7.82 3.32
N PHE A 38 3.74 -6.62 2.76
CA PHE A 38 4.86 -6.17 1.94
C PHE A 38 6.18 -6.20 2.70
N ALA A 39 6.20 -5.62 3.91
CA ALA A 39 7.40 -5.58 4.72
C ALA A 39 7.91 -6.98 5.10
N ASN A 40 6.99 -7.93 5.31
CA ASN A 40 7.34 -9.32 5.59
C ASN A 40 7.80 -10.12 4.36
N THR A 41 7.45 -9.70 3.15
CA THR A 41 7.84 -10.36 1.90
C THR A 41 8.93 -9.56 1.18
N GLU A 42 8.84 -9.41 -0.15
CA GLU A 42 9.82 -8.74 -1.03
C GLU A 42 9.61 -7.21 -1.13
N GLY A 43 8.77 -6.63 -0.27
CA GLY A 43 8.33 -5.24 -0.40
C GLY A 43 7.27 -5.04 -1.49
N GLY A 44 6.94 -3.77 -1.76
CA GLY A 44 6.06 -3.40 -2.87
C GLY A 44 5.43 -2.01 -2.75
N HIS A 45 4.58 -1.68 -3.69
CA HIS A 45 3.95 -0.38 -3.87
C HIS A 45 2.47 -0.44 -3.50
N LEU A 46 2.06 0.44 -2.60
CA LEU A 46 0.68 0.67 -2.25
C LEU A 46 0.21 1.96 -2.91
N VAL A 47 -0.79 1.88 -3.78
CA VAL A 47 -1.28 3.04 -4.56
C VAL A 47 -2.67 3.41 -4.08
N PHE A 48 -2.85 4.66 -3.66
CA PHE A 48 -4.10 5.26 -3.24
C PHE A 48 -4.72 6.10 -4.35
N GLY A 49 -6.06 6.17 -4.38
CA GLY A 49 -6.81 6.89 -5.41
C GLY A 49 -7.21 6.01 -6.59
N VAL A 50 -7.13 4.68 -6.46
CA VAL A 50 -7.53 3.72 -7.50
C VAL A 50 -8.61 2.79 -6.97
N LYS A 51 -9.79 2.82 -7.58
CA LYS A 51 -10.91 1.95 -7.25
C LYS A 51 -10.85 0.70 -8.13
N LYS A 52 -10.91 -0.48 -7.53
CA LYS A 52 -11.13 -1.73 -8.27
C LYS A 52 -12.62 -1.93 -8.52
N GLU A 53 -13.02 -2.11 -9.77
CA GLU A 53 -14.38 -2.41 -10.18
C GLU A 53 -14.39 -3.69 -11.03
N GLY A 54 -14.69 -4.82 -10.39
CA GLY A 54 -14.56 -6.14 -11.02
C GLY A 54 -13.10 -6.43 -11.37
N SER A 55 -12.83 -6.62 -12.67
CA SER A 55 -11.48 -6.82 -13.22
C SER A 55 -10.79 -5.51 -13.62
N ASN A 56 -11.50 -4.38 -13.58
CA ASN A 56 -10.98 -3.09 -14.01
C ASN A 56 -10.52 -2.23 -12.82
N PHE A 57 -9.63 -1.29 -13.09
CA PHE A 57 -9.13 -0.32 -12.13
C PHE A 57 -9.42 1.09 -12.64
N ASP A 58 -10.19 1.85 -11.87
CA ASP A 58 -10.57 3.22 -12.15
C ASP A 58 -9.78 4.19 -11.28
N ILE A 59 -9.09 5.13 -11.92
CA ILE A 59 -8.43 6.24 -11.23
C ILE A 59 -9.53 7.18 -10.73
N VAL A 60 -9.72 7.23 -9.42
CA VAL A 60 -10.71 8.11 -8.76
C VAL A 60 -10.07 9.32 -8.10
N GLY A 61 -8.76 9.25 -7.83
CA GLY A 61 -8.01 10.27 -7.10
C GLY A 61 -8.28 10.27 -5.60
N VAL A 62 -7.39 10.93 -4.88
CA VAL A 62 -7.52 11.26 -3.45
C VAL A 62 -7.99 12.71 -3.32
N LEU A 63 -8.94 12.98 -2.41
CA LEU A 63 -9.46 14.35 -2.24
C LEU A 63 -8.48 15.25 -1.46
N ASP A 64 -8.00 14.77 -0.31
CA ASP A 64 -7.06 15.50 0.55
C ASP A 64 -5.73 14.75 0.63
N VAL A 65 -4.85 14.96 -0.34
CA VAL A 65 -3.55 14.28 -0.45
C VAL A 65 -2.72 14.47 0.82
N ASP A 66 -2.51 15.72 1.26
CA ASP A 66 -1.70 16.04 2.44
C ASP A 66 -2.23 15.37 3.71
N LYS A 67 -3.55 15.41 3.90
CA LYS A 67 -4.19 14.80 5.07
C LYS A 67 -4.00 13.29 5.07
N MET A 68 -4.26 12.65 3.93
CA MET A 68 -4.15 11.20 3.77
C MET A 68 -2.72 10.71 3.93
N GLN A 69 -1.75 11.42 3.34
CA GLN A 69 -0.33 11.13 3.49
C GLN A 69 0.11 11.26 4.95
N ASN A 70 -0.23 12.37 5.61
CA ASN A 70 0.15 12.58 7.00
C ASN A 70 -0.49 11.56 7.95
N GLU A 71 -1.77 11.23 7.76
CA GLU A 71 -2.48 10.22 8.56
C GLU A 71 -1.85 8.84 8.37
N PHE A 72 -1.49 8.48 7.14
CA PHE A 72 -0.87 7.20 6.83
C PHE A 72 0.52 7.07 7.43
N LEU A 73 1.40 8.03 7.16
CA LEU A 73 2.77 8.02 7.65
C LEU A 73 2.82 8.11 9.19
N SER A 74 1.93 8.90 9.80
CA SER A 74 1.84 8.98 11.26
C SER A 74 1.40 7.66 11.88
N ALA A 75 0.43 6.97 11.28
CA ALA A 75 -0.01 5.66 11.74
C ALA A 75 1.07 4.57 11.56
N LEU A 76 1.93 4.66 10.53
CA LEU A 76 3.07 3.75 10.34
C LEU A 76 4.23 4.00 11.30
N ARG A 77 4.35 5.20 11.85
CA ARG A 77 5.36 5.53 12.88
C ARG A 77 4.92 5.17 14.29
N GLN A 78 3.66 4.77 14.49
CA GLN A 78 3.16 4.36 15.80
C GLN A 78 3.54 2.91 16.10
N GLU A 79 4.45 2.70 17.06
CA GLU A 79 4.89 1.36 17.51
C GLU A 79 3.73 0.50 18.04
N ASN A 80 2.70 1.12 18.59
CA ASN A 80 1.49 0.42 19.03
C ASN A 80 0.69 -0.15 17.86
N LYS A 81 0.89 0.38 16.64
CA LYS A 81 0.10 0.08 15.44
C LYS A 81 0.85 -0.88 14.53
N ILE A 82 2.17 -0.74 14.43
CA ILE A 82 3.06 -1.63 13.67
C ILE A 82 4.29 -1.95 14.52
N SER A 83 4.72 -3.21 14.52
CA SER A 83 5.75 -3.68 15.46
C SER A 83 7.15 -3.08 15.26
N GLN A 84 7.43 -2.53 14.07
CA GLN A 84 8.68 -1.83 13.75
C GLN A 84 8.37 -0.65 12.83
N ILE A 85 9.10 0.45 13.00
CA ILE A 85 9.08 1.57 12.06
C ILE A 85 9.63 1.09 10.71
N ILE A 86 8.85 1.29 9.66
CA ILE A 86 9.22 0.99 8.28
C ILE A 86 9.48 2.31 7.56
N ASP A 87 10.60 2.39 6.85
CA ASP A 87 10.95 3.54 6.04
C ASP A 87 10.19 3.49 4.70
N VAL A 88 8.94 3.93 4.72
CA VAL A 88 8.07 3.98 3.54
C VAL A 88 8.37 5.25 2.75
N LYS A 89 8.57 5.12 1.44
CA LYS A 89 8.76 6.27 0.55
C LYS A 89 7.43 6.65 -0.10
N GLU A 90 7.01 7.89 0.08
CA GLU A 90 5.87 8.45 -0.62
C GLU A 90 6.24 9.07 -1.98
N GLU A 91 5.30 9.03 -2.91
CA GLU A 91 5.40 9.64 -4.23
C GLU A 91 4.01 10.11 -4.66
N LEU A 92 3.85 11.42 -4.91
CA LEU A 92 2.62 11.99 -5.45
C LEU A 92 2.67 11.99 -6.97
N ARG A 93 1.58 11.55 -7.61
CA ARG A 93 1.41 11.55 -9.06
C ARG A 93 0.03 12.05 -9.43
N SER A 94 -0.07 12.90 -10.44
CA SER A 94 -1.35 13.40 -10.94
C SER A 94 -1.59 12.81 -12.33
N ILE A 95 -2.62 11.99 -12.48
CA ILE A 95 -3.03 11.37 -13.77
C ILE A 95 -4.46 11.81 -14.06
N ASP A 96 -4.72 12.32 -15.27
CA ASP A 96 -6.05 12.81 -15.68
C ASP A 96 -6.69 13.77 -14.66
N GLU A 97 -5.90 14.74 -14.17
CA GLU A 97 -6.29 15.72 -13.14
C GLU A 97 -6.70 15.11 -11.79
N LYS A 98 -6.32 13.85 -11.54
CA LYS A 98 -6.58 13.14 -10.29
C LYS A 98 -5.27 12.78 -9.60
N ASP A 99 -5.19 13.13 -8.33
CA ASP A 99 -4.01 12.87 -7.52
C ASP A 99 -4.01 11.44 -6.96
N LEU A 100 -2.90 10.76 -7.18
CA LEU A 100 -2.57 9.41 -6.74
C LEU A 100 -1.40 9.47 -5.79
N LEU A 101 -1.57 8.84 -4.64
CA LEU A 101 -0.53 8.70 -3.63
C LEU A 101 0.06 7.31 -3.72
N ILE A 102 1.35 7.21 -4.01
CA ILE A 102 2.08 5.95 -4.12
C ILE A 102 2.99 5.85 -2.90
N PHE A 103 2.93 4.72 -2.22
CA PHE A 103 3.78 4.42 -1.06
C PHE A 103 4.59 3.16 -1.35
N PHE A 104 5.91 3.30 -1.45
CA PHE A 104 6.82 2.18 -1.55
C PHE A 104 7.20 1.67 -0.16
N VAL A 105 6.82 0.43 0.13
CA VAL A 105 7.11 -0.29 1.36
C VAL A 105 8.28 -1.24 1.09
N PRO A 106 9.47 -1.00 1.67
CA PRO A 106 10.60 -1.89 1.51
C PRO A 106 10.41 -3.20 2.31
N GLU A 107 11.07 -4.27 1.87
CA GLU A 107 11.27 -5.45 2.71
C GLU A 107 12.06 -5.08 3.97
N VAL A 108 11.57 -5.49 5.14
CA VAL A 108 12.34 -5.34 6.38
C VAL A 108 13.37 -6.46 6.51
N SER A 109 14.48 -6.18 7.19
CA SER A 109 15.51 -7.20 7.46
C SER A 109 14.91 -8.45 8.11
N ARG A 110 15.42 -9.64 7.74
CA ARG A 110 15.00 -10.93 8.31
C ARG A 110 15.03 -10.97 9.85
N PHE A 111 15.95 -10.24 10.47
CA PHE A 111 16.05 -10.16 11.95
C PHE A 111 14.93 -9.36 12.60
N LYS A 112 14.25 -8.51 11.84
CA LYS A 112 13.13 -7.66 12.29
C LYS A 112 11.75 -8.24 11.95
N LYS A 113 11.71 -9.33 11.17
CA LYS A 113 10.48 -10.06 10.85
C LYS A 113 10.07 -10.97 12.02
N PRO A 114 8.76 -11.20 12.26
CA PRO A 114 7.63 -10.67 11.49
C PRO A 114 7.22 -9.26 11.92
N ILE A 115 6.83 -8.45 10.93
CA ILE A 115 6.05 -7.23 11.10
C ILE A 115 4.60 -7.62 11.35
N TYR A 116 4.05 -7.16 12.47
CA TYR A 116 2.67 -7.41 12.85
C TYR A 116 1.99 -6.13 13.32
N LEU A 117 0.66 -6.14 13.29
CA LEU A 117 -0.15 -4.98 13.62
C LEU A 117 -0.70 -5.03 15.04
N ASN A 118 -0.86 -3.86 15.65
CA ASN A 118 -1.57 -3.67 16.93
C ASN A 118 -1.01 -4.51 18.10
N GLY A 119 0.29 -4.77 18.14
CA GLY A 119 0.92 -5.56 19.20
C GLY A 119 0.59 -7.06 19.18
N ASP A 120 -0.17 -7.55 18.20
CA ASP A 120 -0.57 -8.96 18.11
C ASP A 120 0.19 -9.65 16.97
N ILE A 121 1.09 -10.56 17.31
CA ILE A 121 1.89 -11.33 16.35
C ILE A 121 1.04 -12.16 15.37
N ARG A 122 -0.19 -12.53 15.75
CA ARG A 122 -1.13 -13.24 14.85
C ARG A 122 -1.63 -12.35 13.72
N ARG A 123 -1.47 -11.03 13.87
CA ARG A 123 -1.73 -10.02 12.85
C ARG A 123 -0.47 -9.68 12.05
N SER A 124 0.45 -10.64 11.91
CA SER A 124 1.46 -10.63 10.86
C SER A 124 0.81 -11.10 9.56
N PHE A 125 0.86 -10.26 8.54
CA PHE A 125 0.38 -10.63 7.21
C PHE A 125 1.56 -11.06 6.35
N LEU A 126 1.33 -12.04 5.50
CA LEU A 126 2.25 -12.43 4.43
C LEU A 126 1.51 -12.24 3.13
N ARG A 127 2.20 -11.77 2.10
CA ARG A 127 1.60 -11.75 0.77
C ARG A 127 1.40 -13.22 0.34
N LYS A 128 0.15 -13.64 0.24
CA LYS A 128 -0.18 -14.79 -0.60
C LYS A 128 -0.06 -14.28 -2.03
N GLY A 129 1.05 -14.57 -2.70
CA GLY A 129 1.08 -14.48 -4.16
C GLY A 129 -0.15 -15.20 -4.71
N ALA A 130 -0.70 -14.72 -5.83
CA ALA A 130 -1.86 -15.35 -6.47
C ALA A 130 -1.53 -16.83 -6.75
N CYS A 131 -1.90 -17.67 -5.79
CA CYS A 131 -1.86 -19.12 -5.85
C CYS A 131 -3.21 -19.51 -5.26
N ASP A 132 -4.24 -19.23 -6.06
CA ASP A 132 -5.44 -20.04 -6.01
C ASP A 132 -4.99 -21.41 -6.54
N VAL A 133 -4.99 -22.40 -5.64
CA VAL A 133 -4.96 -23.83 -5.99
C VAL A 133 -6.23 -24.46 -5.46
#